data_AF-A0A812QCH2-F1
#
_entry.id   AF-A0A812QCH2-F1
#
_cell.length_a   1.000
_cell.length_b   1.000
_cell.length_c   1.000
_cell.angle_alpha   90.00
_cell.angle_beta   90.00
_cell.angle_gamma   90.00
#
_symmetry.space_group_name_H-M   'P 1'
#
loop_
_entity.id
_entity.type
_entity.pdbx_description
1 polymer ?
#
loop_
_entity_poly.entity_id
_entity_poly.type
_entity_poly.pdbx_seq_one_letter_code
_entity_poly.pdbx_strand_id
1 'polypeptide(L)'
;MRFSDLGNVLGLLGLASSLFTTIIGIVYCWYHHPTLRLKWSECGWADTAATKWVDCNSEWASNFGMAQLPSLVPLMVGIIGTFMYRPMLLQVGGFPKNFVQYALWLYVQGVFANFGYCGKLGVLNGWFSILLAIFSLVAEVTGLKTDRMLELTGHKLVSCGGSSEKASSSRETDRNEIKDYMPWAMVSAAFCPLLGGYGVYQAQQANKLKKKKDLAGARRAAKSSTTWSLYALMLGVVLLGSFTTIYVTNGRVMPAPADDGDGDDGDDGDDGDDGDAGDADAADDTADGGEDALGTTAYPTLSPVA
;
A
#
# COMPACT_ATOMS: atom_id res chain seq x y z
N MET A 1 7.61 -29.69 -2.33
CA MET A 1 8.38 -28.48 -2.01
C MET A 1 8.92 -28.63 -0.61
N ARG A 2 10.23 -28.43 -0.40
CA ARG A 2 10.77 -28.34 0.95
C ARG A 2 10.38 -26.99 1.53
N PHE A 3 10.19 -26.92 2.84
CA PHE A 3 9.81 -25.67 3.52
C PHE A 3 10.84 -24.54 3.31
N SER A 4 12.11 -24.89 3.06
CA SER A 4 13.15 -23.94 2.70
C SER A 4 12.98 -23.32 1.31
N ASP A 5 12.27 -23.98 0.40
CA ASP A 5 11.96 -23.43 -0.93
C ASP A 5 10.94 -22.28 -0.82
N LEU A 6 10.04 -22.32 0.17
CA LEU A 6 8.98 -21.32 0.33
C LEU A 6 9.52 -19.93 0.64
N GLY A 7 10.56 -19.83 1.48
CA GLY A 7 11.21 -18.55 1.78
C GLY A 7 11.85 -17.92 0.54
N ASN A 8 12.46 -18.73 -0.32
CA ASN A 8 13.04 -18.27 -1.59
C ASN A 8 11.94 -17.81 -2.56
N VAL A 9 10.83 -18.55 -2.64
CA VAL A 9 9.68 -18.16 -3.47
C VAL A 9 9.10 -16.83 -2.98
N LEU A 10 8.90 -16.64 -1.68
CA LEU A 10 8.39 -15.39 -1.12
C LEU A 10 9.32 -14.20 -1.40
N GLY A 11 10.64 -14.40 -1.24
CA GLY A 11 11.62 -13.40 -1.58
C GLY A 11 11.59 -13.05 -3.08
N LEU A 12 11.49 -14.04 -3.96
CA LEU A 12 11.41 -13.82 -5.41
C LEU A 12 10.14 -13.07 -5.82
N LEU A 13 9.00 -13.41 -5.20
CA LEU A 13 7.73 -12.72 -5.44
C LEU A 13 7.77 -11.28 -4.94
N GLY A 14 8.38 -11.01 -3.77
CA GLY A 14 8.56 -9.65 -3.27
C GLY A 14 9.58 -8.84 -4.08
N LEU A 15 10.62 -9.47 -4.64
CA LEU A 15 11.48 -8.86 -5.66
C LEU A 15 10.67 -8.47 -6.89
N ALA A 16 9.85 -9.39 -7.41
CA ALA A 16 9.01 -9.11 -8.57
C ALA A 16 8.04 -7.94 -8.31
N SER A 17 7.44 -7.89 -7.12
CA SER A 17 6.60 -6.76 -6.71
C SER A 17 7.38 -5.43 -6.65
N SER A 18 8.61 -5.45 -6.14
CA SER A 18 9.49 -4.27 -6.09
C SER A 18 9.93 -3.78 -7.47
N LEU A 19 10.27 -4.70 -8.38
CA LEU A 19 10.57 -4.38 -9.78
C LEU A 19 9.34 -3.76 -10.47
N PHE A 20 8.15 -4.30 -10.21
CA PHE A 20 6.91 -3.74 -10.75
C PHE A 20 6.63 -2.34 -10.19
N THR A 21 6.89 -2.11 -8.90
CA THR A 21 6.84 -0.77 -8.29
C THR A 21 7.85 0.18 -8.93
N THR A 22 9.07 -0.28 -9.25
CA THR A 22 10.05 0.52 -9.99
C THR A 22 9.54 0.90 -11.37
N ILE A 23 8.95 -0.03 -12.11
CA ILE A 23 8.37 0.22 -13.44
C ILE A 23 7.23 1.24 -13.33
N ILE A 24 6.31 1.07 -12.36
CA ILE A 24 5.26 2.04 -12.03
C ILE A 24 5.88 3.43 -11.81
N GLY A 25 6.94 3.52 -11.01
CA GLY A 25 7.64 4.77 -10.76
C GLY A 25 8.26 5.39 -12.00
N ILE A 26 8.93 4.61 -12.86
CA ILE A 26 9.50 5.11 -14.12
C ILE A 26 8.40 5.67 -15.01
N VAL A 27 7.32 4.92 -15.18
CA VAL A 27 6.16 5.33 -15.99
C VAL A 27 5.56 6.61 -15.42
N TYR A 28 5.29 6.66 -14.12
CA TYR A 28 4.73 7.82 -13.46
C TYR A 28 5.61 9.06 -13.60
N CYS A 29 6.91 8.94 -13.31
CA CYS A 29 7.87 10.03 -13.48
C CYS A 29 7.97 10.51 -14.93
N TRP A 30 7.92 9.60 -15.91
CA TRP A 30 7.92 9.96 -17.33
C TRP A 30 6.68 10.78 -17.68
N TYR A 31 5.49 10.32 -17.29
CA TYR A 31 4.23 10.99 -17.61
C TYR A 31 4.05 12.35 -16.91
N HIS A 32 4.59 12.49 -15.70
CA HIS A 32 4.48 13.72 -14.90
C HIS A 32 5.68 14.65 -15.05
N HIS A 33 6.63 14.34 -15.95
CA HIS A 33 7.76 15.22 -16.18
C HIS A 33 7.29 16.53 -16.85
N PRO A 34 7.60 17.72 -16.29
CA PRO A 34 7.04 18.99 -16.74
C PRO A 34 7.40 19.35 -18.20
N THR A 35 8.51 18.83 -18.71
CA THR A 35 8.95 19.03 -20.11
C THR A 35 8.42 17.99 -21.11
N LEU A 36 7.74 16.92 -20.65
CA LEU A 36 7.19 15.86 -21.49
C LEU A 36 5.66 15.77 -21.33
N ARG A 37 4.95 16.90 -21.51
CA ARG A 37 3.49 16.89 -21.58
C ARG A 37 3.04 16.24 -22.89
N LEU A 38 3.00 14.92 -22.94
CA LEU A 38 2.24 14.19 -23.94
C LEU A 38 0.75 14.49 -23.71
N LYS A 39 0.18 15.39 -24.52
CA LYS A 39 -1.26 15.62 -24.60
C LYS A 39 -1.92 14.36 -25.17
N TRP A 40 -2.68 13.64 -24.36
CA TRP A 40 -3.53 12.52 -24.79
C TRP A 40 -4.98 12.87 -24.44
N SER A 41 -5.61 13.68 -25.28
CA SER A 41 -6.88 14.37 -25.03
C SER A 41 -8.14 13.48 -25.01
N GLU A 42 -8.01 12.15 -24.97
CA GLU A 42 -9.16 11.25 -24.96
C GLU A 42 -8.85 10.14 -23.96
N CYS A 43 -9.84 9.60 -23.24
CA CYS A 43 -9.59 8.70 -22.10
C CYS A 43 -10.79 7.82 -21.76
N GLY A 44 -11.07 6.82 -22.60
CA GLY A 44 -12.07 5.78 -22.33
C GLY A 44 -11.42 4.41 -22.10
N TRP A 45 -12.21 3.44 -21.67
CA TRP A 45 -11.83 2.02 -21.74
C TRP A 45 -12.36 1.36 -23.02
N ALA A 46 -13.34 2.02 -23.66
CA ALA A 46 -13.85 1.72 -24.99
C ALA A 46 -13.35 2.74 -26.03
N ASP A 47 -12.92 3.93 -25.59
CA ASP A 47 -12.10 4.85 -26.38
C ASP A 47 -10.62 4.53 -26.17
N THR A 48 -9.85 4.42 -27.24
CA THR A 48 -8.46 3.95 -27.38
C THR A 48 -7.39 4.82 -26.72
N ALA A 49 -7.69 5.44 -25.59
CA ALA A 49 -7.00 6.63 -25.18
C ALA A 49 -6.49 6.49 -23.72
N ALA A 50 -5.17 6.31 -23.65
CA ALA A 50 -4.44 5.64 -22.58
C ALA A 50 -4.23 6.47 -21.30
N THR A 51 -4.86 7.64 -21.18
CA THR A 51 -4.47 8.63 -20.17
C THR A 51 -5.31 8.67 -18.89
N LYS A 52 -6.49 8.02 -18.84
CA LYS A 52 -7.32 8.03 -17.61
C LYS A 52 -6.70 7.20 -16.49
N TRP A 53 -5.78 6.31 -16.85
CA TRP A 53 -5.20 5.34 -15.95
C TRP A 53 -4.23 5.95 -14.94
N VAL A 54 -3.70 7.13 -15.22
CA VAL A 54 -2.65 7.71 -14.38
C VAL A 54 -3.24 8.44 -13.17
N ASP A 55 -4.44 9.04 -13.29
CA ASP A 55 -5.07 9.86 -12.24
C ASP A 55 -6.37 9.29 -11.63
N CYS A 56 -6.75 8.06 -11.95
CA CYS A 56 -7.92 7.41 -11.34
C CYS A 56 -7.87 7.27 -9.81
N ASN A 57 -6.75 7.60 -9.17
CA ASN A 57 -6.59 7.49 -7.71
C ASN A 57 -6.20 8.81 -7.03
N SER A 58 -6.49 9.95 -7.66
CA SER A 58 -6.23 11.28 -7.11
C SER A 58 -6.95 11.52 -5.78
N GLU A 59 -8.18 11.01 -5.60
CA GLU A 59 -8.92 11.10 -4.33
C GLU A 59 -8.24 10.32 -3.21
N TRP A 60 -7.79 9.09 -3.49
CA TRP A 60 -7.00 8.31 -2.53
C TRP A 60 -5.71 9.03 -2.18
N ALA A 61 -4.99 9.54 -3.19
CA ALA A 61 -3.76 10.28 -2.97
C ALA A 61 -4.00 11.54 -2.13
N SER A 62 -5.10 12.27 -2.36
CA SER A 62 -5.47 13.46 -1.58
C SER A 62 -5.84 13.11 -0.14
N ASN A 63 -6.72 12.13 0.07
CA ASN A 63 -7.23 11.74 1.39
C ASN A 63 -6.14 11.19 2.32
N PHE A 64 -5.12 10.54 1.76
CA PHE A 64 -3.98 10.03 2.54
C PHE A 64 -2.77 10.99 2.55
N GLY A 65 -2.92 12.22 2.05
CA GLY A 65 -1.83 13.21 1.99
C GLY A 65 -0.69 12.85 1.04
N MET A 66 -0.87 11.82 0.20
CA MET A 66 0.11 11.41 -0.80
C MET A 66 0.20 12.36 -1.99
N ALA A 67 -0.79 13.24 -2.20
CA ALA A 67 -0.73 14.30 -3.21
C ALA A 67 0.46 15.26 -2.99
N GLN A 68 0.95 15.39 -1.75
CA GLN A 68 2.13 16.20 -1.42
C GLN A 68 3.45 15.44 -1.57
N LEU A 69 3.40 14.12 -1.75
CA LEU A 69 4.60 13.32 -1.88
C LEU A 69 5.24 13.53 -3.26
N PRO A 70 6.58 13.53 -3.34
CA PRO A 70 7.27 13.61 -4.63
C PRO A 70 6.83 12.48 -5.56
N SER A 71 6.62 12.79 -6.84
CA SER A 71 6.33 11.79 -7.89
C SER A 71 7.39 10.70 -8.02
N LEU A 72 8.58 10.92 -7.45
CA LEU A 72 9.70 9.98 -7.38
C LEU A 72 9.52 8.88 -6.33
N VAL A 73 8.58 8.99 -5.38
CA VAL A 73 8.38 8.00 -4.31
C VAL A 73 8.24 6.56 -4.82
N PRO A 74 7.35 6.23 -5.78
CA PRO A 74 7.25 4.88 -6.32
C PRO A 74 8.59 4.38 -6.89
N LEU A 75 9.34 5.25 -7.57
CA LEU A 75 10.63 4.90 -8.14
C LEU A 75 11.66 4.57 -7.05
N MET A 76 11.80 5.45 -6.06
CA MET A 76 12.75 5.27 -4.95
C MET A 76 12.43 4.03 -4.13
N VAL A 77 11.15 3.84 -3.77
CA VAL A 77 10.72 2.69 -2.99
C VAL A 77 10.90 1.40 -3.79
N GLY A 78 10.54 1.36 -5.08
CA GLY A 78 10.78 0.18 -5.92
C GLY A 78 12.27 -0.18 -6.02
N ILE A 79 13.15 0.82 -6.22
CA ILE A 79 14.60 0.62 -6.30
C ILE A 79 15.14 0.07 -4.97
N ILE A 80 14.79 0.69 -3.84
CA ILE A 80 15.22 0.23 -2.52
C ILE A 80 14.73 -1.21 -2.28
N GLY A 81 13.46 -1.51 -2.58
CA GLY A 81 12.90 -2.86 -2.44
C GLY A 81 13.59 -3.90 -3.31
N THR A 82 13.97 -3.53 -4.54
CA THR A 82 14.74 -4.37 -5.45
C THR A 82 16.13 -4.66 -4.88
N PHE A 83 16.81 -3.64 -4.36
CA PHE A 83 18.11 -3.82 -3.73
C PHE A 83 18.04 -4.60 -2.41
N MET A 84 16.94 -4.52 -1.65
CA MET A 84 16.71 -5.23 -0.38
C MET A 84 16.63 -6.76 -0.54
N TYR A 85 16.27 -7.27 -1.70
CA TYR A 85 16.35 -8.71 -1.98
C TYR A 85 17.81 -9.20 -2.03
N ARG A 86 18.73 -8.35 -2.49
CA ARG A 86 20.15 -8.70 -2.64
C ARG A 86 20.86 -9.00 -1.32
N PRO A 87 20.76 -8.21 -0.23
CA PRO A 87 21.32 -8.56 1.08
C PRO A 87 20.55 -9.67 1.79
N MET A 88 19.30 -9.94 1.41
CA MET A 88 18.63 -11.17 1.86
C MET A 88 19.32 -12.42 1.27
N LEU A 89 19.93 -12.30 0.08
CA LEU A 89 20.75 -13.34 -0.55
C LEU A 89 22.24 -13.26 -0.16
N LEU A 90 22.77 -12.07 0.06
CA LEU A 90 24.16 -11.77 0.37
C LEU A 90 24.27 -11.40 1.85
N GLN A 91 24.85 -12.29 2.65
CA GLN A 91 25.00 -12.26 4.12
C GLN A 91 25.66 -11.01 4.74
N VAL A 92 25.89 -9.95 3.96
CA VAL A 92 26.62 -8.74 4.36
C VAL A 92 25.65 -7.70 4.91
N GLY A 93 25.36 -7.78 6.21
CA GLY A 93 24.95 -6.64 7.06
C GLY A 93 23.70 -5.82 6.68
N GLY A 94 22.91 -6.20 5.68
CA GLY A 94 21.82 -5.38 5.14
C GLY A 94 20.47 -5.52 5.84
N PHE A 95 19.60 -4.54 5.59
CA PHE A 95 18.16 -4.60 5.86
C PHE A 95 17.47 -5.21 4.63
N PRO A 96 16.48 -6.12 4.78
CA PRO A 96 15.84 -6.60 6.02
C PRO A 96 16.55 -7.84 6.60
N LYS A 97 16.66 -7.90 7.94
CA LYS A 97 17.32 -8.98 8.67
C LYS A 97 16.40 -10.19 8.93
N ASN A 98 15.09 -9.94 9.02
CA ASN A 98 14.07 -10.93 9.38
C ASN A 98 12.85 -10.78 8.45
N PHE A 99 12.00 -11.81 8.35
CA PHE A 99 10.78 -11.74 7.53
C PHE A 99 9.81 -10.65 8.00
N VAL A 100 9.81 -10.30 9.29
CA VAL A 100 9.01 -9.18 9.83
C VAL A 100 9.40 -7.84 9.22
N GLN A 101 10.72 -7.58 9.09
CA GLN A 101 11.20 -6.33 8.49
C GLN A 101 10.85 -6.27 7.01
N TYR A 102 10.90 -7.42 6.32
CA TYR A 102 10.49 -7.52 4.92
C TYR A 102 8.99 -7.34 4.74
N ALA A 103 8.19 -7.92 5.64
CA ALA A 103 6.74 -7.72 5.65
C ALA A 103 6.38 -6.24 5.84
N LEU A 104 7.01 -5.57 6.80
CA LEU A 104 6.80 -4.15 7.03
C LEU A 104 7.15 -3.33 5.79
N TRP A 105 8.25 -3.66 5.12
CA TRP A 105 8.65 -3.02 3.87
C TRP A 105 7.60 -3.20 2.76
N LEU A 106 7.16 -4.43 2.51
CA LEU A 106 6.15 -4.73 1.49
C LEU A 106 4.82 -4.04 1.80
N TYR A 107 4.45 -3.93 3.07
CA TYR A 107 3.27 -3.16 3.49
C TYR A 107 3.42 -1.67 3.16
N VAL A 108 4.54 -1.05 3.56
CA VAL A 108 4.83 0.36 3.25
C VAL A 108 4.85 0.60 1.73
N GLN A 109 5.48 -0.29 0.97
CA GLN A 109 5.51 -0.24 -0.48
C GLN A 109 4.09 -0.32 -1.08
N GLY A 110 3.24 -1.23 -0.58
CA GLY A 110 1.86 -1.35 -1.03
C GLY A 110 1.05 -0.06 -0.83
N VAL A 111 1.13 0.50 0.38
CA VAL A 111 0.33 1.69 0.77
C VAL A 111 0.86 2.97 0.11
N PHE A 112 2.16 3.21 0.19
CA PHE A 112 2.76 4.51 -0.13
C PHE A 112 3.42 4.60 -1.50
N ALA A 113 3.68 3.48 -2.17
CA ALA A 113 4.36 3.47 -3.49
C ALA A 113 3.51 2.86 -4.59
N ASN A 114 2.48 2.08 -4.26
CA ASN A 114 1.64 1.43 -5.25
C ASN A 114 0.23 2.04 -5.29
N PHE A 115 -0.52 2.03 -4.19
CA PHE A 115 -1.92 2.49 -4.21
C PHE A 115 -2.05 3.92 -4.77
N GLY A 116 -1.25 4.88 -4.32
CA GLY A 116 -1.37 6.26 -4.78
C GLY A 116 -0.93 6.54 -6.23
N TYR A 117 -0.40 5.57 -6.98
CA TYR A 117 0.31 5.83 -8.23
C TYR A 117 -0.15 4.92 -9.38
N CYS A 118 -0.22 5.45 -10.62
CA CYS A 118 -0.60 4.68 -11.83
C CYS A 118 -1.97 3.97 -11.76
N GLY A 119 -2.94 4.55 -11.05
CA GLY A 119 -4.34 4.11 -11.01
C GLY A 119 -4.52 2.61 -10.75
N LYS A 120 -5.19 1.89 -11.66
CA LYS A 120 -5.56 0.48 -11.45
C LYS A 120 -4.36 -0.47 -11.35
N LEU A 121 -3.26 -0.19 -12.06
CA LEU A 121 -2.05 -1.01 -11.99
C LEU A 121 -1.36 -0.87 -10.62
N GLY A 122 -1.34 0.35 -10.08
CA GLY A 122 -0.88 0.61 -8.72
C GLY A 122 -1.75 -0.07 -7.67
N VAL A 123 -3.07 -0.03 -7.84
CA VAL A 123 -4.00 -0.76 -6.94
C VAL A 123 -3.72 -2.25 -6.95
N LEU A 124 -3.58 -2.87 -8.12
CA LEU A 124 -3.31 -4.31 -8.22
C LEU A 124 -1.97 -4.69 -7.58
N ASN A 125 -0.89 -3.96 -7.88
CA ASN A 125 0.42 -4.24 -7.30
C ASN A 125 0.45 -3.94 -5.79
N GLY A 126 -0.29 -2.93 -5.34
CA GLY A 126 -0.41 -2.59 -3.91
C GLY A 126 -1.02 -3.73 -3.11
N TRP A 127 -2.11 -4.32 -3.61
CA TRP A 127 -2.71 -5.51 -3.00
C TRP A 127 -1.77 -6.71 -3.02
N PHE A 128 -1.08 -6.91 -4.15
CA PHE A 128 -0.08 -7.96 -4.26
C PHE A 128 1.04 -7.80 -3.20
N SER A 129 1.56 -6.59 -3.00
CA SER A 129 2.55 -6.32 -1.94
C SER A 129 1.99 -6.57 -0.53
N ILE A 130 0.74 -6.18 -0.25
CA ILE A 130 0.11 -6.43 1.06
C ILE A 130 -0.06 -7.93 1.32
N LEU A 131 -0.50 -8.70 0.33
CA LEU A 131 -0.62 -10.15 0.44
C LEU A 131 0.74 -10.80 0.70
N LEU A 132 1.79 -10.37 0.00
CA LEU A 132 3.15 -10.85 0.24
C LEU A 132 3.69 -10.44 1.62
N ALA A 133 3.34 -9.25 2.11
CA ALA A 133 3.69 -8.81 3.47
C ALA A 133 3.09 -9.77 4.51
N ILE A 134 1.83 -10.14 4.34
CA ILE A 134 1.15 -11.08 5.21
C ILE A 134 1.79 -12.47 5.12
N PHE A 135 2.04 -12.98 3.91
CA PHE A 135 2.73 -14.27 3.74
C PHE A 135 4.14 -14.26 4.36
N SER A 136 4.80 -13.11 4.40
CA SER A 136 6.09 -12.96 5.09
C SER A 136 5.93 -13.02 6.61
N LEU A 137 4.91 -12.38 7.19
CA LEU A 137 4.59 -12.52 8.63
C LEU A 137 4.22 -13.96 8.98
N VAL A 138 3.46 -14.61 8.11
CA VAL A 138 3.11 -16.03 8.21
C VAL A 138 4.36 -16.90 8.31
N ALA A 139 5.32 -16.65 7.41
CA ALA A 139 6.58 -17.40 7.39
C ALA A 139 7.36 -17.23 8.70
N GLU A 140 7.41 -16.03 9.26
CA GLU A 140 8.03 -15.80 10.56
C GLU A 140 7.34 -16.58 11.68
N VAL A 141 6.01 -16.46 11.79
CA VAL A 141 5.23 -17.07 12.90
C VAL A 141 5.25 -18.59 12.85
N THR A 142 5.30 -19.17 11.65
CA THR A 142 5.43 -20.62 11.45
C THR A 142 6.85 -21.13 11.74
N GLY A 143 7.80 -20.22 12.04
CA GLY A 143 9.18 -20.56 12.29
C GLY A 143 9.89 -21.07 11.03
N LEU A 144 9.42 -20.65 9.85
CA LEU A 144 10.09 -20.91 8.58
C LEU A 144 11.34 -20.05 8.51
N LYS A 145 12.35 -20.46 9.29
CA LYS A 145 13.69 -19.97 9.11
C LYS A 145 14.24 -20.66 7.87
N THR A 146 14.51 -19.88 6.83
CA THR A 146 15.29 -20.36 5.70
C THR A 146 16.56 -21.01 6.23
N ASP A 147 16.99 -22.15 5.67
CA ASP A 147 18.19 -22.87 6.12
C ASP A 147 19.41 -21.93 6.24
N ARG A 148 19.46 -20.88 5.41
CA ARG A 148 20.45 -19.79 5.47
C ARG A 148 20.40 -18.93 6.74
N MET A 149 19.22 -18.62 7.29
CA MET A 149 19.12 -17.91 8.57
C MET A 149 19.59 -18.78 9.73
N LEU A 150 19.35 -20.09 9.65
CA LEU A 150 19.85 -21.04 10.64
C LEU A 150 21.39 -21.13 10.57
N GLU A 151 21.97 -21.13 9.37
CA GLU A 151 23.42 -21.13 9.15
C GLU A 151 24.10 -19.87 9.72
N LEU A 152 23.52 -18.68 9.48
CA LEU A 152 24.00 -17.40 10.03
C LEU A 152 23.92 -17.35 11.56
N THR A 153 22.89 -17.94 12.15
CA THR A 153 22.75 -18.01 13.61
C THR A 153 23.72 -19.05 14.20
N GLY A 154 24.02 -20.13 13.46
CA GLY A 154 24.94 -21.18 13.85
C GLY A 154 26.39 -20.68 13.98
N HIS A 155 26.87 -19.86 13.05
CA HIS A 155 28.23 -19.33 13.08
C HIS A 155 28.52 -18.41 14.28
N LYS A 156 27.50 -17.67 14.75
CA LYS A 156 27.62 -16.83 15.96
C LYS A 156 27.81 -17.63 17.25
N LEU A 157 27.37 -18.89 17.28
CA LEU A 157 27.49 -19.75 18.46
C LEU A 157 28.83 -20.49 18.53
N VAL A 158 29.49 -20.73 17.39
CA VAL A 158 30.77 -21.46 17.35
C VAL A 158 31.97 -20.53 17.60
N SER A 159 31.87 -19.23 17.29
CA SER A 159 32.99 -18.30 17.43
C SER A 159 33.21 -17.72 18.84
N CYS A 160 32.35 -18.02 19.81
CA CYS A 160 32.50 -17.60 21.21
C CYS A 160 32.76 -18.79 22.14
N GLY A 161 33.65 -19.70 21.70
CA GLY A 161 34.16 -20.81 22.51
C GLY A 161 34.96 -20.34 23.73
N GLY A 162 34.26 -19.84 24.74
CA GLY A 162 34.69 -19.79 26.13
C GLY A 162 33.76 -20.70 26.93
N SER A 163 34.32 -21.73 27.57
CA SER A 163 33.63 -22.75 28.36
C SER A 163 32.47 -22.18 29.20
N SER A 164 31.23 -22.46 28.78
CA SER A 164 30.04 -22.21 29.60
C SER A 164 29.22 -23.50 29.69
N GLU A 165 29.70 -24.39 30.55
CA GLU A 165 29.09 -25.68 30.89
C GLU A 165 27.78 -25.53 31.69
N LYS A 166 27.41 -24.29 32.09
CA LYS A 166 26.19 -24.00 32.88
C LYS A 166 25.01 -23.45 32.08
N ALA A 167 25.17 -23.20 30.77
CA ALA A 167 24.10 -22.61 29.95
C ALA A 167 23.10 -23.63 29.34
N SER A 168 23.29 -24.94 29.54
CA SER A 168 22.40 -25.97 28.98
C SER A 168 21.07 -26.10 29.74
N SER A 169 21.05 -25.80 31.05
CA SER A 169 19.87 -25.98 31.91
C SER A 169 18.76 -24.93 31.68
N SER A 170 19.11 -23.68 31.39
CA SER A 170 18.10 -22.62 31.17
C SER A 170 17.39 -22.71 29.82
N ARG A 171 17.99 -23.40 28.84
CA ARG A 171 17.48 -23.47 27.46
C ARG A 171 16.35 -24.51 27.28
N GLU A 172 16.27 -25.49 28.17
CA GLU A 172 15.15 -26.45 28.18
C GLU A 172 13.88 -25.85 28.77
N THR A 173 14.01 -25.00 29.78
CA THR A 173 12.86 -24.31 30.41
C THR A 173 12.15 -23.40 29.40
N ASP A 174 12.92 -22.68 28.58
CA ASP A 174 12.40 -21.74 27.57
C ASP A 174 11.73 -22.45 26.38
N ARG A 175 12.17 -23.69 26.04
CA ARG A 175 11.49 -24.54 25.05
C ARG A 175 10.15 -25.11 25.55
N ASN A 176 9.93 -25.11 26.86
CA ASN A 176 8.72 -25.67 27.47
C ASN A 176 7.64 -24.63 27.73
N GLU A 177 7.95 -23.34 27.64
CA GLU A 177 6.95 -22.29 27.80
C GLU A 177 6.05 -22.20 26.56
N ILE A 178 4.79 -22.63 26.72
CA ILE A 178 3.76 -22.49 25.70
C ILE A 178 3.27 -21.04 25.73
N LYS A 179 3.66 -20.26 24.71
CA LYS A 179 3.19 -18.89 24.48
C LYS A 179 1.66 -18.82 24.38
N ASP A 180 1.08 -17.73 24.86
CA ASP A 180 -0.36 -17.50 24.76
C ASP A 180 -0.72 -16.92 23.39
N TYR A 181 -1.35 -17.74 22.54
CA TYR A 181 -1.77 -17.36 21.18
C TYR A 181 -3.15 -16.69 21.11
N MET A 182 -3.78 -16.44 22.26
CA MET A 182 -5.14 -15.89 22.34
C MET A 182 -5.26 -14.51 21.68
N PRO A 183 -4.34 -13.54 21.91
CA PRO A 183 -4.43 -12.22 21.28
C PRO A 183 -4.34 -12.32 19.75
N TRP A 184 -3.47 -13.19 19.24
CA TRP A 184 -3.30 -13.41 17.81
C TRP A 184 -4.56 -14.00 17.16
N ALA A 185 -5.17 -15.00 17.81
CA ALA A 185 -6.42 -15.59 17.33
C ALA A 185 -7.57 -14.57 17.30
N MET A 186 -7.67 -13.69 18.32
CA MET A 186 -8.66 -12.61 18.35
C MET A 186 -8.49 -11.63 17.18
N VAL A 187 -7.25 -11.21 16.88
CA VAL A 187 -6.97 -10.35 15.73
C VAL A 187 -7.43 -11.04 14.43
N SER A 188 -7.11 -12.33 14.25
CA SER A 188 -7.53 -13.05 13.05
C SER A 188 -9.04 -13.22 12.89
N ALA A 189 -9.78 -13.31 14.01
CA ALA A 189 -11.23 -13.41 14.00
C ALA A 189 -11.92 -12.12 13.52
N ALA A 190 -11.29 -10.96 13.67
CA ALA A 190 -11.80 -9.71 13.12
C ALA A 190 -11.78 -9.70 11.57
N PHE A 191 -10.82 -10.39 10.95
CA PHE A 191 -10.70 -10.46 9.49
C PHE A 191 -11.59 -11.54 8.86
N CYS A 192 -11.74 -12.69 9.52
CA CYS A 192 -12.62 -13.76 9.06
C CYS A 192 -13.25 -14.47 10.27
N PRO A 193 -14.49 -14.11 10.67
CA PRO A 193 -15.09 -14.60 11.91
C PRO A 193 -15.21 -16.12 11.99
N LEU A 194 -15.54 -16.79 10.88
CA LEU A 194 -15.72 -18.25 10.84
C LEU A 194 -14.40 -19.00 11.10
N LEU A 195 -13.35 -18.67 10.36
CA LEU A 195 -12.04 -19.34 10.50
C LEU A 195 -11.30 -18.88 11.75
N GLY A 196 -11.33 -17.58 12.07
CA GLY A 196 -10.66 -17.04 13.24
C GLY A 196 -11.34 -17.46 14.53
N GLY A 197 -12.67 -17.64 14.53
CA GLY A 197 -13.41 -18.23 15.66
C GLY A 197 -12.93 -19.66 15.97
N TYR A 198 -12.65 -20.47 14.95
CA TYR A 198 -12.04 -21.79 15.14
C TYR A 198 -10.61 -21.70 15.71
N GLY A 199 -9.83 -20.70 15.28
CA GLY A 199 -8.54 -20.37 15.89
C GLY A 199 -8.65 -20.04 17.39
N VAL A 200 -9.60 -19.20 17.78
CA VAL A 200 -9.86 -18.84 19.19
C VAL A 200 -10.27 -20.07 20.00
N TYR A 201 -11.12 -20.94 19.44
CA TYR A 201 -11.50 -22.20 20.09
C TYR A 201 -10.29 -23.11 20.36
N GLN A 202 -9.37 -23.24 19.40
CA GLN A 202 -8.14 -24.02 19.56
C GLN A 202 -7.17 -23.39 20.57
N ALA A 203 -7.07 -22.05 20.62
CA ALA A 203 -6.28 -21.36 21.65
C ALA A 203 -6.84 -21.63 23.05
N GLN A 204 -8.16 -21.64 23.22
CA GLN A 204 -8.81 -22.00 24.48
C GLN A 204 -8.58 -23.47 24.86
N GLN A 205 -8.64 -24.40 23.89
CA GLN A 205 -8.29 -25.81 24.08
C GLN A 205 -6.83 -25.97 24.55
N ALA A 206 -5.88 -25.26 23.94
CA ALA A 206 -4.48 -25.27 24.34
C ALA A 206 -4.31 -24.83 25.80
N ASN A 207 -5.02 -23.77 26.22
CA ASN A 207 -5.00 -23.30 27.61
C ASN A 207 -5.63 -24.30 28.59
N LYS A 208 -6.71 -24.99 28.19
CA LYS A 208 -7.31 -26.08 29.00
C LYS A 208 -6.34 -27.26 29.15
N LEU A 209 -5.65 -27.67 28.09
CA LEU A 209 -4.65 -28.75 28.12
C LEU A 209 -3.40 -28.36 28.94
N LYS A 210 -2.96 -27.09 28.86
CA LYS A 210 -1.91 -26.51 29.70
C LYS A 210 -2.26 -26.61 31.19
N LYS A 211 -3.51 -26.28 31.57
CA LYS A 211 -4.00 -26.45 32.95
C LYS A 211 -4.04 -27.91 33.41
N LYS A 212 -4.29 -28.85 32.49
CA LYS A 212 -4.27 -30.30 32.75
C LYS A 212 -2.86 -30.93 32.77
N LYS A 213 -1.80 -30.12 32.60
CA LYS A 213 -0.40 -30.57 32.47
C LYS A 213 -0.13 -31.51 31.28
N ASP A 214 -1.03 -31.58 30.29
CA ASP A 214 -0.79 -32.27 29.02
C ASP A 214 -0.08 -31.33 28.03
N LEU A 215 1.23 -31.25 28.14
CA LEU A 215 2.07 -30.38 27.32
C LEU A 215 2.10 -30.79 25.84
N ALA A 216 2.00 -32.09 25.56
CA ALA A 216 2.02 -32.61 24.19
C ALA A 216 0.74 -32.22 23.44
N GLY A 217 -0.42 -32.42 24.08
CA GLY A 217 -1.71 -31.98 23.56
C GLY A 217 -1.78 -30.46 23.38
N ALA A 218 -1.32 -29.71 24.39
CA ALA A 218 -1.32 -28.24 24.34
C ALA A 218 -0.45 -27.69 23.19
N ARG A 219 0.71 -28.29 22.91
CA ARG A 219 1.56 -27.92 21.75
C ARG A 219 0.87 -28.18 20.41
N ARG A 220 0.15 -29.30 20.28
CA ARG A 220 -0.59 -29.65 19.05
C ARG A 220 -1.75 -28.67 18.81
N ALA A 221 -2.51 -28.38 19.85
CA ALA A 221 -3.61 -27.40 19.81
C ALA A 221 -3.09 -25.99 19.51
N ALA A 222 -1.98 -25.58 20.12
CA ALA A 222 -1.34 -24.29 19.84
C ALA A 222 -0.91 -24.15 18.38
N LYS A 223 -0.22 -25.17 17.82
CA LYS A 223 0.15 -25.16 16.40
C LYS A 223 -1.07 -25.07 15.49
N SER A 224 -2.12 -25.83 15.81
CA SER A 224 -3.38 -25.78 15.05
C SER A 224 -4.01 -24.40 15.11
N SER A 225 -4.13 -23.81 16.31
CA SER A 225 -4.63 -22.45 16.52
C SER A 225 -3.92 -21.43 15.65
N THR A 226 -2.59 -21.49 15.61
CA THR A 226 -1.78 -20.58 14.79
C THR A 226 -2.09 -20.76 13.31
N THR A 227 -2.13 -22.00 12.80
CA THR A 227 -2.45 -22.29 11.40
C THR A 227 -3.84 -21.82 11.00
N TRP A 228 -4.86 -22.00 11.84
CA TRP A 228 -6.22 -21.55 11.52
C TRP A 228 -6.39 -20.03 11.59
N SER A 229 -5.77 -19.38 12.59
CA SER A 229 -5.73 -17.92 12.69
C SER A 229 -5.07 -17.31 11.45
N LEU A 230 -4.05 -17.99 10.94
CA LEU A 230 -3.36 -17.61 9.72
C LEU A 230 -4.26 -17.69 8.48
N TYR A 231 -4.95 -18.81 8.28
CA TYR A 231 -5.88 -18.97 7.16
C TYR A 231 -7.01 -17.96 7.22
N ALA A 232 -7.53 -17.66 8.41
CA ALA A 232 -8.53 -16.63 8.62
C ALA A 232 -8.04 -15.25 8.15
N LEU A 233 -6.81 -14.88 8.52
CA LEU A 233 -6.21 -13.61 8.15
C LEU A 233 -5.92 -13.53 6.64
N MET A 234 -5.36 -14.60 6.06
CA MET A 234 -5.12 -14.70 4.61
C MET A 234 -6.41 -14.53 3.81
N LEU A 235 -7.47 -15.29 4.17
CA LEU A 235 -8.75 -15.22 3.48
C LEU A 235 -9.40 -13.85 3.66
N GLY A 236 -9.38 -13.30 4.89
CA GLY A 236 -9.95 -11.99 5.17
C GLY A 236 -9.30 -10.88 4.34
N VAL A 237 -7.97 -10.91 4.16
CA VAL A 237 -7.29 -9.91 3.33
C VAL A 237 -7.58 -10.10 1.85
N VAL A 238 -7.65 -11.34 1.36
CA VAL A 238 -8.05 -11.60 -0.03
C VAL A 238 -9.48 -11.12 -0.30
N LEU A 239 -10.41 -11.35 0.64
CA LEU A 239 -11.78 -10.87 0.55
C LEU A 239 -11.85 -9.34 0.61
N LEU A 240 -11.11 -8.71 1.52
CA LEU A 240 -11.03 -7.26 1.62
C LEU A 240 -10.46 -6.65 0.33
N GLY A 241 -9.37 -7.21 -0.19
CA GLY A 241 -8.75 -6.74 -1.43
C GLY A 241 -9.61 -6.96 -2.67
N SER A 242 -10.32 -8.09 -2.73
CA SER A 242 -11.30 -8.36 -3.79
C SER A 242 -12.47 -7.39 -3.70
N PHE A 243 -13.00 -7.15 -2.49
CA PHE A 243 -14.07 -6.19 -2.25
C PHE A 243 -13.64 -4.77 -2.61
N THR A 244 -12.47 -4.33 -2.19
CA THR A 244 -11.92 -3.01 -2.57
C THR A 244 -11.70 -2.93 -4.08
N THR A 245 -11.20 -3.98 -4.72
CA THR A 245 -11.02 -4.00 -6.18
C THR A 245 -12.36 -3.90 -6.89
N ILE A 246 -13.34 -4.71 -6.50
CA ILE A 246 -14.72 -4.67 -7.03
C ILE A 246 -15.33 -3.29 -6.81
N TYR A 247 -15.17 -2.71 -5.61
CA TYR A 247 -15.69 -1.38 -5.28
C TYR A 247 -15.04 -0.29 -6.13
N VAL A 248 -13.72 -0.36 -6.37
CA VAL A 248 -13.01 0.61 -7.21
C VAL A 248 -13.29 0.39 -8.70
N THR A 249 -13.44 -0.85 -9.16
CA THR A 249 -13.70 -1.16 -10.58
C THR A 249 -15.15 -0.96 -10.98
N ASN A 250 -16.08 -1.30 -10.07
CA ASN A 250 -17.52 -1.15 -10.26
C ASN A 250 -18.05 0.19 -9.74
N GLY A 251 -17.28 0.89 -8.91
CA GLY A 251 -17.46 2.31 -8.58
C GLY A 251 -17.20 3.24 -9.76
N ARG A 252 -17.50 2.79 -10.99
CA ARG A 252 -17.91 3.69 -12.05
C ARG A 252 -19.00 4.56 -11.47
N VAL A 253 -18.69 5.87 -11.42
CA VAL A 253 -19.59 6.92 -11.84
C VAL A 253 -20.98 6.67 -11.29
N MET A 254 -21.25 7.09 -10.04
CA MET A 254 -22.60 7.60 -9.83
C MET A 254 -22.81 8.55 -11.00
N PRO A 255 -23.78 8.28 -11.90
CA PRO A 255 -24.06 9.21 -12.98
C PRO A 255 -24.11 10.56 -12.29
N ALA A 256 -23.26 11.50 -12.75
CA ALA A 256 -23.36 12.87 -12.29
C ALA A 256 -24.86 13.14 -12.26
N PRO A 257 -25.44 13.55 -11.11
CA PRO A 257 -26.89 13.70 -10.97
C PRO A 257 -27.31 14.33 -12.27
N ALA A 258 -28.16 13.61 -13.01
CA ALA A 258 -28.57 14.06 -14.32
C ALA A 258 -28.92 15.52 -14.10
N ASP A 259 -28.23 16.39 -14.83
CA ASP A 259 -28.59 17.79 -14.85
C ASP A 259 -29.96 17.73 -15.50
N ASP A 260 -30.96 17.57 -14.63
CA ASP A 260 -32.36 17.48 -14.95
C ASP A 260 -32.60 18.85 -15.53
N GLY A 261 -32.44 18.94 -16.85
CA GLY A 261 -32.63 20.15 -17.61
C GLY A 261 -34.06 20.60 -17.38
N ASP A 262 -34.25 21.40 -16.34
CA ASP A 262 -35.13 22.54 -16.35
C ASP A 262 -34.51 23.45 -17.43
N GLY A 263 -34.79 23.29 -18.73
CA GLY A 263 -36.15 23.09 -19.20
C GLY A 263 -36.99 24.33 -18.89
N ASP A 264 -36.37 25.51 -18.80
CA ASP A 264 -37.06 26.79 -18.85
C ASP A 264 -36.79 27.41 -20.22
N ASP A 265 -37.46 26.82 -21.21
CA ASP A 265 -37.72 27.42 -22.51
C ASP A 265 -38.72 28.57 -22.29
N GLY A 266 -38.27 29.64 -21.62
CA GLY A 266 -38.99 30.89 -21.47
C GLY A 266 -38.90 31.72 -22.76
N ASP A 267 -39.44 31.17 -23.84
CA ASP A 267 -39.85 31.89 -25.04
C ASP A 267 -41.27 32.41 -24.79
N ASP A 268 -41.39 33.63 -24.26
CA ASP A 268 -42.64 34.38 -24.26
C ASP A 268 -42.36 35.88 -24.52
N GLY A 269 -42.45 36.26 -25.79
CA GLY A 269 -43.03 37.52 -26.26
C GLY A 269 -42.21 38.80 -26.08
N ASP A 270 -41.79 39.42 -27.17
CA ASP A 270 -42.53 40.49 -27.89
C ASP A 270 -42.50 41.86 -27.17
N ASP A 271 -41.92 42.81 -27.89
CA ASP A 271 -42.36 44.20 -28.07
C ASP A 271 -42.04 45.31 -27.04
N GLY A 272 -41.21 46.25 -27.53
CA GLY A 272 -41.02 47.62 -27.03
C GLY A 272 -39.57 48.06 -27.23
N ASP A 273 -39.18 48.76 -28.31
CA ASP A 273 -39.50 50.17 -28.57
C ASP A 273 -39.47 50.95 -27.24
N ASP A 274 -38.51 51.82 -26.95
CA ASP A 274 -38.12 53.03 -27.68
C ASP A 274 -36.65 53.35 -27.30
N GLY A 275 -35.75 53.71 -28.20
CA GLY A 275 -35.71 55.08 -28.70
C GLY A 275 -35.33 56.07 -27.58
N ASP A 276 -34.03 56.19 -27.26
CA ASP A 276 -33.54 57.51 -26.84
C ASP A 276 -32.10 57.76 -27.27
N ALA A 277 -31.97 58.85 -28.01
CA ALA A 277 -30.76 59.42 -28.55
C ALA A 277 -30.60 60.80 -27.88
N GLY A 278 -29.45 61.04 -27.28
CA GLY A 278 -29.06 62.36 -26.75
C GLY A 278 -27.83 62.18 -25.90
N ASP A 279 -26.68 62.66 -26.36
CA ASP A 279 -26.12 63.97 -25.97
C ASP A 279 -25.66 63.95 -24.50
N ALA A 280 -24.48 64.38 -24.09
CA ALA A 280 -23.32 64.97 -24.73
C ALA A 280 -22.23 65.01 -23.63
N ASP A 281 -20.98 65.07 -24.06
CA ASP A 281 -19.83 65.76 -23.43
C ASP A 281 -19.91 66.16 -21.95
N ALA A 282 -18.99 65.60 -21.14
CA ALA A 282 -18.19 66.40 -20.22
C ALA A 282 -16.98 65.61 -19.72
N ALA A 283 -15.80 66.10 -20.09
CA ALA A 283 -14.55 65.83 -19.41
C ALA A 283 -14.64 66.29 -17.95
N ASP A 284 -14.03 65.55 -17.02
CA ASP A 284 -13.16 66.18 -16.04
C ASP A 284 -12.11 65.19 -15.51
N ASP A 285 -10.89 65.68 -15.49
CA ASP A 285 -9.74 65.08 -14.87
C ASP A 285 -9.97 65.01 -13.35
N THR A 286 -9.54 63.93 -12.70
CA THR A 286 -8.73 64.10 -11.48
C THR A 286 -8.01 62.82 -11.12
N ALA A 287 -6.70 63.00 -11.02
CA ALA A 287 -5.73 62.05 -10.52
C ALA A 287 -5.86 61.80 -9.01
N ASP A 288 -5.19 60.71 -8.61
CA ASP A 288 -4.30 60.63 -7.44
C ASP A 288 -4.73 59.68 -6.31
N GLY A 289 -3.74 58.92 -5.82
CA GLY A 289 -3.81 58.17 -4.55
C GLY A 289 -3.83 56.65 -4.66
N GLY A 290 -2.76 56.04 -5.17
CA GLY A 290 -2.55 54.59 -5.16
C GLY A 290 -2.37 54.02 -3.74
N GLU A 291 -3.09 52.92 -3.48
CA GLU A 291 -2.93 52.07 -2.30
C GLU A 291 -1.87 50.99 -2.57
N ASP A 292 -0.68 51.18 -2.02
CA ASP A 292 0.33 50.13 -1.89
C ASP A 292 -0.06 49.17 -0.77
N ALA A 293 -0.61 47.98 -1.11
CA ALA A 293 -0.36 46.78 -0.31
C ALA A 293 -0.70 45.49 -1.06
N LEU A 294 0.23 44.54 -0.94
CA LEU A 294 0.15 43.10 -1.23
C LEU A 294 0.46 42.65 -2.67
N GLY A 295 1.77 42.46 -2.86
CA GLY A 295 2.39 41.85 -4.01
C GLY A 295 1.93 40.42 -4.28
N THR A 296 1.26 40.26 -5.41
CA THR A 296 1.23 39.05 -6.22
C THR A 296 2.54 38.91 -6.99
N THR A 297 3.36 37.92 -6.66
CA THR A 297 4.53 37.52 -7.45
C THR A 297 4.07 36.89 -8.76
N ALA A 298 4.17 37.66 -9.84
CA ALA A 298 4.04 37.20 -11.22
C ALA A 298 5.25 36.34 -11.62
N TYR A 299 4.99 35.19 -12.25
CA TYR A 299 6.01 34.39 -12.93
C TYR A 299 6.34 35.03 -14.29
N PRO A 300 7.62 35.08 -14.71
CA PRO A 300 8.00 35.70 -15.97
C PRO A 300 7.74 34.76 -17.16
N THR A 301 7.01 35.28 -18.14
CA THR A 301 6.84 34.73 -19.49
C THR A 301 8.09 35.05 -20.31
N LEU A 302 8.85 34.02 -20.69
CA LEU A 302 9.97 34.15 -21.64
C LEU A 302 9.45 34.16 -23.08
N SER A 303 9.62 35.29 -23.78
CA SER A 303 9.43 35.41 -25.23
C SER A 303 10.56 34.71 -25.98
N PRO A 304 10.29 34.05 -27.12
CA PRO A 304 11.34 33.49 -27.97
C PRO A 304 12.04 34.61 -28.74
N VAL A 305 13.37 34.58 -28.71
CA VAL A 305 14.25 35.44 -29.52
C VAL A 305 14.27 34.90 -30.95
N ALA A 306 14.07 35.80 -31.91
CA ALA A 306 14.19 35.59 -33.35
C ALA A 306 15.66 35.59 -33.82
#